data_AF-A0A1Q9XIL3-F1
#
_entry.id   AF-A0A1Q9XIL3-F1
#
_cell.length_a   1.000
_cell.length_b   1.000
_cell.length_c   1.000
_cell.angle_alpha   90.00
_cell.angle_beta   90.00
_cell.angle_gamma   90.00
#
_symmetry.space_group_name_H-M   'P 1'
#
loop_
_entity.id
_entity.type
_entity.pdbx_description
1 polymer ?
#
loop_
_entity_poly.entity_id
_entity_poly.type
_entity_poly.pdbx_seq_one_letter_code
_entity_poly.pdbx_strand_id
1 'polypeptide(L)'
;MHHLTTLNLPTPSSKEADRQWLAAMLAEAGAVQVVESPIEQRPFTKHQWTASSMTVITPARREEQSQKAARKGGRPFGTTADDSALVERAKAMAAIGMSRYATSRQLQIGCDRLARMEREHSITFVTKAKVA
;
A
#
# COMPACT_ATOMS: atom_id res chain seq x y z
N MET A 1 -4.64 -9.68 62.80
CA MET A 1 -4.37 -10.30 61.48
C MET A 1 -4.82 -9.32 60.40
N HIS A 2 -3.91 -8.48 59.89
CA HIS A 2 -4.23 -7.49 58.86
C HIS A 2 -3.95 -8.11 57.48
N HIS A 3 -5.00 -8.39 56.71
CA HIS A 3 -4.89 -8.80 55.32
C HIS A 3 -4.57 -7.55 54.49
N LEU A 4 -3.32 -7.47 54.02
CA LEU A 4 -2.89 -6.47 53.04
C LEU A 4 -3.56 -6.76 51.70
N THR A 5 -4.54 -5.93 51.33
CA THR A 5 -5.11 -5.90 49.99
C THR A 5 -4.17 -5.14 49.06
N THR A 6 -3.34 -5.88 48.33
CA THR A 6 -2.52 -5.33 47.25
C THR A 6 -3.45 -4.94 46.09
N LEU A 7 -3.73 -3.65 45.95
CA LEU A 7 -4.51 -3.09 44.85
C LEU A 7 -3.66 -3.20 43.57
N ASN A 8 -3.89 -4.22 42.75
CA ASN A 8 -3.26 -4.36 41.44
C ASN A 8 -3.75 -3.23 40.52
N LEU A 9 -3.00 -2.13 40.45
CA LEU A 9 -3.25 -1.10 39.44
C LEU A 9 -2.88 -1.68 38.06
N PRO A 10 -3.73 -1.47 37.03
CA PRO A 10 -3.37 -1.90 35.68
C PRO A 10 -2.13 -1.14 35.23
N THR A 11 -1.10 -1.86 34.81
CA THR A 11 0.07 -1.28 34.15
C THR A 11 -0.40 -0.48 32.94
N PRO A 12 0.01 0.79 32.79
CA PRO A 12 -0.37 1.60 31.64
C PRO A 12 0.12 0.91 30.36
N SER A 13 -0.75 0.88 29.35
CA SER A 13 -0.38 0.42 28.00
C SER A 13 0.83 1.21 27.51
N SER A 14 1.75 0.55 26.80
CA SER A 14 2.98 1.17 26.26
C SER A 14 2.73 2.49 25.53
N LYS A 15 1.58 2.61 24.84
CA LYS A 15 1.20 3.84 24.12
C LYS A 15 0.91 5.03 25.04
N GLU A 16 0.43 4.77 26.26
CA GLU A 16 0.11 5.83 27.23
C GLU A 16 1.37 6.26 27.99
N ALA A 17 2.30 5.34 28.24
CA ALA A 17 3.63 5.68 28.76
C ALA A 17 4.42 6.58 27.79
N ASP A 18 4.37 6.28 26.48
CA ASP A 18 5.04 7.10 25.46
C ASP A 18 4.46 8.52 25.38
N ARG A 19 3.14 8.67 25.54
CA ARG A 19 2.48 9.99 25.58
C ARG A 19 2.88 10.81 26.79
N GLN A 20 2.93 10.17 27.96
CA GLN A 20 3.36 10.83 29.19
C GLN A 20 4.84 11.23 29.13
N TRP A 21 5.69 10.38 28.55
CA TRP A 21 7.09 10.69 28.31
C TRP A 21 7.28 11.88 27.38
N LEU A 22 6.55 11.92 26.26
CA LEU A 22 6.57 13.07 25.34
C LEU A 22 6.08 14.36 26.00
N ALA A 23 5.01 14.29 26.80
CA ALA A 23 4.49 15.44 27.54
C ALA A 23 5.50 15.96 28.56
N ALA A 24 6.21 15.08 29.27
CA ALA A 24 7.26 15.44 30.21
C ALA A 24 8.45 16.09 29.51
N MET A 25 8.90 15.54 28.38
CA MET A 25 9.98 16.13 27.56
C MET A 25 9.62 17.52 27.04
N LEU A 26 8.38 17.75 26.62
CA LEU A 26 7.91 19.07 26.18
C LEU A 26 7.82 20.08 27.32
N ALA A 27 7.45 19.64 28.53
CA ALA A 27 7.41 20.49 29.71
C ALA A 27 8.82 20.86 30.20
N GLU A 28 9.77 19.90 30.19
CA GLU A 28 11.17 20.15 30.54
C GLU A 28 11.91 21.00 29.50
N ALA A 29 11.56 20.86 28.22
CA ALA A 29 12.13 21.67 27.15
C ALA A 29 11.77 23.16 27.26
N GLY A 30 10.90 23.54 28.22
CA GLY A 30 10.61 24.93 28.54
C GLY A 30 10.28 25.70 27.27
N ALA A 31 9.25 25.27 26.55
CA ALA A 31 8.79 25.90 25.32
C ALA A 31 8.34 27.35 25.63
N VAL A 32 9.32 28.24 25.72
CA VAL A 32 9.15 29.67 25.58
C VAL A 32 8.49 29.83 24.23
N GLN A 33 7.21 30.22 24.23
CA GLN A 33 6.59 30.73 23.02
C GLN A 33 7.53 31.82 22.51
N VAL A 34 8.21 31.52 21.41
CA VAL A 34 9.06 32.47 20.72
C VAL A 34 8.15 33.62 20.37
N VAL A 35 8.26 34.72 21.12
CA VAL A 35 7.59 35.97 20.80
C VAL A 35 8.06 36.33 19.40
N GLU A 36 7.14 36.30 18.44
CA GLU A 36 7.41 36.57 17.03
C GLU A 36 8.01 37.97 16.92
N SER A 37 9.33 38.05 16.82
CA SER A 37 10.01 39.26 16.38
C SER A 37 9.51 39.60 14.97
N PRO A 38 9.27 40.88 14.63
CA PRO A 38 8.91 41.27 13.27
C PRO A 38 9.92 40.70 12.28
N ILE A 39 9.49 39.75 11.46
CA ILE A 39 10.35 39.12 10.47
C ILE A 39 10.65 40.18 9.40
N GLU A 40 11.83 40.80 9.48
CA GLU A 40 12.32 41.63 8.40
C GLU A 40 12.39 40.78 7.11
N GLN A 41 11.72 41.24 6.07
CA GLN A 41 11.65 40.52 4.80
C GLN A 41 13.05 40.46 4.17
N ARG A 42 13.71 39.31 4.28
CA ARG A 42 14.97 39.05 3.59
C ARG A 42 14.72 39.04 2.08
N PRO A 43 15.60 39.66 1.26
CA PRO A 43 15.44 39.65 -0.18
C PRO A 43 15.52 38.22 -0.73
N PHE A 44 14.62 37.88 -1.65
CA PHE A 44 14.57 36.57 -2.28
C PHE A 44 15.89 36.29 -3.03
N THR A 45 16.51 35.15 -2.74
CA THR A 45 17.72 34.70 -3.45
C THR A 45 17.35 34.02 -4.76
N LYS A 46 18.30 33.96 -5.72
CA LYS A 46 18.07 33.59 -7.14
C LYS A 46 17.50 32.18 -7.41
N HIS A 47 17.27 31.37 -6.38
CA HIS A 47 16.72 30.01 -6.47
C HIS A 47 15.66 29.70 -5.41
N GLN A 48 15.12 30.72 -4.76
CA GLN A 48 14.08 30.51 -3.75
C GLN A 48 12.76 30.15 -4.41
N TRP A 49 12.13 29.09 -3.90
CA TRP A 49 10.84 28.62 -4.37
C TRP A 49 9.79 29.67 -4.00
N THR A 50 9.32 30.43 -4.98
CA THR A 50 8.26 31.41 -4.78
C THR A 50 6.91 30.73 -4.87
N ALA A 51 5.89 31.24 -4.18
CA ALA A 51 4.53 30.72 -4.28
C ALA A 51 4.01 30.70 -5.73
N SER A 52 4.46 31.65 -6.56
CA SER A 52 4.17 31.70 -8.01
C SER A 52 4.81 30.56 -8.81
N SER A 53 5.95 30.02 -8.34
CA SER A 53 6.64 28.86 -8.93
C SER A 53 6.06 27.52 -8.45
N MET A 54 5.34 27.53 -7.32
CA MET A 54 4.69 26.34 -6.79
C MET A 54 3.39 26.08 -7.55
N THR A 55 3.33 24.94 -8.23
CA THR A 55 2.07 24.55 -8.84
C THR A 55 1.13 24.01 -7.76
N VAL A 56 0.19 24.84 -7.31
CA VAL A 56 -0.90 24.39 -6.45
C VAL A 56 -1.70 23.35 -7.23
N ILE A 57 -1.65 22.09 -6.80
CA ILE A 57 -2.44 21.03 -7.41
C ILE A 57 -3.90 21.32 -7.05
N THR A 58 -4.63 21.91 -7.99
CA THR A 58 -6.07 22.10 -7.86
C THR A 58 -6.75 20.75 -7.63
N PRO A 59 -7.89 20.72 -6.92
CA PRO A 59 -8.62 19.47 -6.67
C PRO A 59 -8.91 18.71 -7.98
N ALA A 60 -9.28 19.42 -9.06
CA ALA A 60 -9.47 18.84 -10.38
C ALA A 60 -8.21 18.12 -10.92
N ARG A 61 -7.02 18.72 -10.75
CA ARG A 61 -5.75 18.14 -11.20
C ARG A 61 -5.31 16.97 -10.33
N ARG A 62 -5.65 16.98 -9.03
CA ARG A 62 -5.43 15.87 -8.10
C ARG A 62 -6.28 14.66 -8.48
N GLU A 63 -7.54 14.89 -8.85
CA GLU A 63 -8.45 13.85 -9.31
C GLU A 63 -8.05 13.28 -10.69
N GLU A 64 -7.59 14.13 -11.60
CA GLU A 64 -7.04 13.67 -12.88
C GLU A 64 -5.79 12.79 -12.66
N GLN A 65 -4.89 13.19 -11.75
CA GLN A 65 -3.71 12.40 -11.41
C GLN A 65 -4.05 11.08 -10.71
N SER A 66 -5.04 11.06 -9.80
CA SER A 66 -5.47 9.83 -9.13
C SER A 66 -6.12 8.85 -10.12
N GLN A 67 -6.95 9.34 -11.04
CA GLN A 67 -7.52 8.53 -12.12
C GLN A 67 -6.44 8.03 -13.08
N LYS A 68 -5.45 8.85 -13.42
CA LYS A 68 -4.33 8.45 -14.28
C LYS A 68 -3.41 7.44 -13.60
N ALA A 69 -3.21 7.56 -12.29
CA ALA A 69 -2.51 6.56 -11.48
C ALA A 69 -3.29 5.25 -11.38
N ALA A 70 -4.61 5.30 -11.20
CA ALA A 70 -5.49 4.13 -11.23
C ALA A 70 -5.49 3.44 -12.60
N ARG A 71 -5.41 4.20 -13.71
CA ARG A 71 -5.29 3.67 -15.07
C ARG A 71 -3.91 3.08 -15.36
N LYS A 72 -2.83 3.70 -14.86
CA LYS A 72 -1.45 3.18 -15.02
C LYS A 72 -1.18 1.97 -14.14
N GLY A 73 -1.75 1.92 -12.95
CA GLY A 73 -1.75 0.77 -12.06
C GLY A 73 -2.93 -0.14 -12.35
N GLY A 74 -3.02 -0.68 -13.58
CA GLY A 74 -4.13 -1.52 -14.08
C GLY A 74 -4.46 -2.80 -13.28
N ARG A 75 -4.02 -2.89 -12.01
CA ARG A 75 -4.44 -3.88 -11.05
C ARG A 75 -4.54 -3.24 -9.65
N PRO A 76 -5.66 -3.39 -8.93
CA PRO A 76 -5.70 -3.07 -7.51
C PRO A 76 -4.58 -3.85 -6.80
N PHE A 77 -3.75 -3.16 -6.04
CA PHE A 77 -2.78 -3.78 -5.15
C PHE A 77 -3.56 -4.57 -4.09
N GLY A 78 -3.64 -5.89 -4.24
CA GLY A 78 -4.32 -6.77 -3.26
C GLY A 78 -5.48 -7.64 -3.77
N THR A 79 -5.94 -7.52 -5.01
CA THR A 79 -6.88 -8.52 -5.57
C THR A 79 -6.11 -9.68 -6.20
N THR A 80 -5.57 -10.54 -5.33
CA THR A 80 -4.97 -11.83 -5.71
C THR A 80 -6.00 -12.88 -6.10
N ALA A 81 -7.28 -12.68 -5.75
CA ALA A 81 -8.36 -13.58 -6.10
C ALA A 81 -8.53 -13.66 -7.62
N ASP A 82 -8.47 -14.87 -8.15
CA ASP A 82 -8.75 -15.13 -9.56
C ASP A 82 -10.28 -15.19 -9.75
N ASP A 83 -10.80 -14.36 -10.66
CA ASP A 83 -12.23 -14.33 -10.98
C ASP A 83 -12.71 -15.73 -11.35
N SER A 84 -13.84 -16.18 -10.81
CA SER A 84 -14.40 -17.52 -11.09
C SER A 84 -14.57 -17.78 -12.59
N ALA A 85 -14.97 -16.77 -13.36
CA ALA A 85 -15.09 -16.84 -14.81
C ALA A 85 -13.74 -17.02 -15.54
N LEU A 86 -12.63 -16.56 -14.96
CA LEU A 86 -11.30 -16.78 -15.51
C LEU A 86 -10.86 -18.23 -15.26
N VAL A 87 -11.12 -18.74 -14.05
CA VAL A 87 -10.81 -20.13 -13.67
C VAL A 87 -11.58 -21.12 -14.53
N GLU A 88 -12.87 -20.92 -14.75
CA GLU A 88 -13.69 -21.81 -15.59
C GLU A 88 -13.24 -21.82 -17.04
N ARG A 89 -12.86 -20.67 -17.60
CA ARG A 89 -12.28 -20.60 -18.95
C ARG A 89 -10.94 -21.35 -19.03
N ALA A 90 -10.08 -21.20 -18.01
CA ALA A 90 -8.81 -21.93 -17.94
C ALA A 90 -9.02 -23.44 -17.87
N LYS A 91 -10.01 -23.92 -17.09
CA LYS A 91 -10.40 -25.33 -17.04
C LYS A 91 -10.91 -25.84 -18.38
N ALA A 92 -11.78 -25.09 -19.05
CA ALA A 92 -12.28 -25.47 -20.37
C ALA A 92 -11.15 -25.61 -21.39
N MET A 93 -10.19 -24.67 -21.39
CA MET A 93 -9.01 -24.74 -22.27
C MET A 93 -8.10 -25.92 -21.95
N ALA A 94 -7.93 -26.25 -20.67
CA ALA A 94 -7.20 -27.45 -20.24
C ALA A 94 -7.89 -28.73 -20.73
N ALA A 95 -9.21 -28.81 -20.62
CA ALA A 95 -10.01 -29.95 -21.09
C ALA A 95 -9.94 -30.15 -22.62
N ILE A 96 -9.78 -29.06 -23.39
CA ILE A 96 -9.55 -29.09 -24.85
C ILE A 96 -8.12 -29.58 -25.19
N GLY A 97 -7.22 -29.71 -24.19
CA GLY A 97 -5.84 -30.13 -24.39
C GLY A 97 -4.91 -28.98 -24.79
N MET A 98 -5.29 -27.72 -24.52
CA MET A 98 -4.40 -26.60 -24.79
C MET A 98 -3.16 -26.62 -23.89
N SER A 99 -2.02 -26.26 -24.48
CA SER A 99 -0.78 -26.11 -23.72
C SER A 99 -0.82 -24.88 -22.81
N ARG A 100 -0.06 -24.92 -21.71
CA ARG A 100 0.04 -23.81 -20.75
C ARG A 100 0.35 -22.46 -21.41
N TYR A 101 1.27 -22.43 -22.38
CA TYR A 101 1.65 -21.20 -23.08
C TYR A 101 0.57 -20.67 -24.04
N ALA A 102 -0.15 -21.58 -24.71
CA ALA A 102 -1.26 -21.20 -25.57
C ALA A 102 -2.42 -20.61 -24.74
N THR A 103 -2.74 -21.25 -23.61
CA THR A 103 -3.75 -20.78 -22.67
C THR A 103 -3.40 -19.41 -22.09
N SER A 104 -2.14 -19.18 -21.69
CA SER A 104 -1.72 -17.88 -21.14
C SER A 104 -1.86 -16.75 -22.15
N ARG A 105 -1.51 -17.00 -23.42
CA ARG A 105 -1.69 -16.04 -24.53
C ARG A 105 -3.17 -15.76 -24.79
N GLN A 106 -4.00 -16.81 -24.82
CA GLN A 106 -5.43 -16.68 -25.12
C GLN A 106 -6.20 -15.93 -24.03
N LEU A 107 -5.87 -16.18 -22.76
CA LEU A 107 -6.48 -15.50 -21.62
C LEU A 107 -5.84 -14.15 -21.30
N GLN A 108 -4.79 -13.75 -22.04
CA GLN A 108 -4.02 -12.53 -21.82
C GLN A 108 -3.50 -12.41 -20.37
N ILE A 109 -3.11 -13.53 -19.78
CA ILE A 109 -2.53 -13.59 -18.43
C ILE A 109 -1.08 -14.07 -18.49
N GLY A 110 -0.27 -13.62 -17.52
CA GLY A 110 1.11 -14.08 -17.38
C GLY A 110 1.21 -15.57 -17.03
N CYS A 111 2.29 -16.23 -17.44
CA CYS A 111 2.55 -17.64 -17.15
C CYS A 111 2.59 -17.92 -15.64
N ASP A 112 3.13 -17.00 -14.83
CA ASP A 112 3.21 -17.16 -13.38
C ASP A 112 1.83 -17.18 -12.71
N ARG A 113 0.92 -16.33 -13.20
CA ARG A 113 -0.47 -16.31 -12.73
C ARG A 113 -1.19 -17.61 -13.08
N LEU A 114 -1.00 -18.10 -14.31
CA LEU A 114 -1.58 -19.38 -14.73
C LEU A 114 -1.00 -20.55 -13.91
N ALA A 115 0.30 -20.55 -13.60
CA ALA A 115 0.94 -21.56 -12.77
C ALA A 115 0.47 -21.52 -11.30
N ARG A 116 0.03 -20.36 -10.81
CA ARG A 116 -0.62 -20.25 -9.50
C ARG A 116 -2.05 -20.80 -9.55
N MET A 117 -2.83 -20.42 -10.55
CA MET A 117 -4.19 -20.96 -10.77
C MET A 117 -4.19 -22.48 -10.93
N GLU A 118 -3.17 -23.04 -11.59
CA GLU A 118 -2.96 -24.48 -11.73
C GLU A 118 -2.89 -25.18 -10.37
N ARG A 119 -2.10 -24.60 -9.44
CA ARG A 119 -1.91 -25.11 -8.07
C ARG A 119 -3.15 -24.91 -7.19
N GLU A 120 -3.79 -23.75 -7.28
CA GLU A 120 -4.95 -23.40 -6.43
C GLU A 120 -6.22 -24.15 -6.85
N HIS A 121 -6.42 -24.39 -8.15
CA HIS A 121 -7.65 -24.98 -8.70
C HIS A 121 -7.47 -26.37 -9.30
N SER A 122 -6.31 -27.01 -9.10
CA SER A 122 -6.00 -28.37 -9.57
C SER A 122 -6.26 -28.58 -11.07
N ILE A 123 -5.90 -27.58 -11.88
CA ILE A 123 -6.02 -27.66 -13.34
C ILE A 123 -4.79 -28.38 -13.89
N THR A 124 -4.92 -29.23 -14.89
CA THR A 124 -3.76 -29.88 -15.53
C THR A 124 -3.68 -29.47 -17.00
N PHE A 125 -2.62 -28.77 -17.38
CA PHE A 125 -2.38 -28.38 -18.78
C PHE A 125 -1.46 -29.37 -19.48
N VAL A 126 -1.64 -29.52 -20.79
CA VAL A 126 -0.73 -30.33 -21.62
C VAL A 126 0.64 -29.67 -21.63
N THR A 127 1.61 -30.33 -21.01
CA THR A 127 3.02 -29.99 -21.14
C THR A 127 3.57 -30.79 -22.31
N LYS A 128 4.14 -30.11 -23.32
CA LYS A 128 4.89 -30.81 -24.35
C LYS A 128 6.00 -31.58 -23.65
N ALA A 129 5.91 -32.91 -23.64
CA ALA A 129 6.99 -33.77 -23.20
C ALA A 129 8.24 -33.40 -24.02
N LYS A 130 9.34 -33.14 -23.32
CA LYS A 130 10.63 -32.90 -23.95
C LYS A 130 11.02 -34.23 -24.62
N VAL A 131 10.95 -34.30 -25.95
CA VAL A 131 11.49 -35.43 -26.70
C VAL A 131 12.98 -35.47 -26.38
N ALA A 132 13.42 -36.58 -25.78
CA ALA A 132 14.78 -36.82 -25.34
C ALA A 132 15.75 -36.86 -26.53
#